data_AF-D3Z273-F1
#
_entry.id   AF-D3Z273-F1
#
_cell.length_a   1.000
_cell.length_b   1.000
_cell.length_c   1.000
_cell.angle_alpha   90.00
_cell.angle_beta   90.00
_cell.angle_gamma   90.00
#
_symmetry.space_group_name_H-M   'P 1'
#
loop_
_entity.id
_entity.type
_entity.pdbx_description
1 polymer ?
#
loop_
_entity_poly.entity_id
_entity_poly.type
_entity_poly.pdbx_seq_one_letter_code
_entity_poly.pdbx_strand_id
1 'polypeptide(L)'
;MVVRAFVLLALFAEASAKSCTPNKADVILVFCYPKTIITKIPECPYGWEVHQLALGGLCYNGVHEGGYYQFVIPDLSPKNKSYCGTQSEYKPPIYHFYSHIVSNDSTVIVKNQPVNYSFSCTYHSTYLVNQAAFDQRVATVHVKNGSMGTFESQLSLNFYTNAKFSTKKEAPFVLETSEIGSDLFAGVEAKGLSV
;
A
#
# COMPACT_ATOMS: atom_id res chain seq x y z
N MET A 1 22.68 3.33 -53.48
CA MET A 1 21.22 3.51 -53.25
C MET A 1 20.71 2.72 -52.05
N VAL A 2 21.21 1.50 -51.81
CA VAL A 2 20.82 0.64 -50.67
C VAL A 2 21.08 1.30 -49.29
N VAL A 3 22.24 1.93 -49.09
CA VAL A 3 22.59 2.59 -47.81
C VAL A 3 21.67 3.77 -47.46
N ARG A 4 21.22 4.55 -48.45
CA ARG A 4 20.26 5.65 -48.23
C ARG A 4 18.88 5.13 -47.82
N ALA A 5 18.46 3.98 -48.36
CA ALA A 5 17.21 3.34 -47.97
C ALA A 5 17.27 2.81 -46.52
N PHE A 6 18.39 2.22 -46.11
CA PHE A 6 18.60 1.79 -44.72
C PHE A 6 18.65 2.96 -43.73
N VAL A 7 19.27 4.08 -44.09
CA VAL A 7 19.29 5.29 -43.26
C VAL A 7 17.89 5.92 -43.16
N LEU A 8 17.12 5.95 -44.25
CA LEU A 8 15.72 6.40 -44.22
C LEU A 8 14.82 5.46 -43.41
N LEU A 9 14.99 4.14 -43.52
CA LEU A 9 14.25 3.18 -42.68
C LEU A 9 14.62 3.30 -41.19
N ALA A 10 15.89 3.53 -40.87
CA ALA A 10 16.32 3.78 -39.49
C ALA A 10 15.71 5.08 -38.93
N LEU A 11 15.67 6.15 -39.74
CA LEU A 11 15.01 7.41 -39.37
C LEU A 11 13.49 7.27 -39.21
N PHE A 12 12.81 6.43 -40.02
CA PHE A 12 11.39 6.12 -39.84
C PHE A 12 11.12 5.22 -38.62
N ALA A 13 12.05 4.33 -38.27
CA ALA A 13 11.97 3.51 -37.07
C ALA A 13 12.22 4.32 -35.79
N GLU A 14 13.16 5.28 -35.81
CA GLU A 14 13.42 6.20 -34.69
C GLU A 14 12.31 7.26 -34.54
N ALA A 15 11.68 7.69 -35.65
CA ALA A 15 10.49 8.55 -35.60
C ALA A 15 9.26 7.85 -35.01
N SER A 16 9.33 6.53 -34.83
CA SER A 16 8.39 5.76 -34.00
C SER A 16 8.90 5.62 -32.57
N ALA A 17 9.14 6.75 -31.88
CA ALA A 17 8.91 6.75 -30.44
C ALA A 17 7.50 6.17 -30.26
N LYS A 18 7.38 4.98 -29.65
CA LYS A 18 6.16 4.17 -29.68
C LYS A 18 4.96 5.04 -29.31
N SER A 19 4.16 5.38 -30.33
CA SER A 19 2.96 6.18 -30.14
C SER A 19 1.95 5.29 -29.44
N CYS A 20 1.82 5.48 -28.14
CA CYS A 20 0.81 4.84 -27.32
C CYS A 20 -0.47 5.67 -27.30
N THR A 21 -1.59 5.07 -26.91
CA THR A 21 -2.87 5.77 -26.83
C THR A 21 -2.73 6.95 -25.85
N PRO A 22 -2.89 8.20 -26.31
CA PRO A 22 -2.71 9.36 -25.45
C PRO A 22 -3.77 9.39 -24.35
N ASN A 23 -3.33 9.62 -23.12
CA ASN A 23 -4.26 10.05 -22.09
C ASN A 23 -4.74 11.47 -22.42
N LYS A 24 -6.04 11.72 -22.30
CA LYS A 24 -6.64 13.04 -22.55
C LYS A 24 -6.31 14.05 -21.44
N ALA A 25 -5.81 13.58 -20.30
CA ALA A 25 -5.52 14.39 -19.12
C ALA A 25 -4.23 13.92 -18.47
N ASP A 26 -3.49 14.89 -17.94
CA ASP A 26 -2.30 14.67 -17.13
C ASP A 26 -2.73 14.27 -15.72
N VAL A 27 -2.44 13.03 -15.30
CA VAL A 27 -2.95 12.48 -14.03
C VAL A 27 -1.85 11.78 -13.25
N ILE A 28 -1.82 12.02 -11.94
CA ILE A 28 -1.04 11.28 -10.97
C ILE A 28 -1.98 10.72 -9.91
N LEU A 29 -1.79 9.45 -9.56
CA LEU A 29 -2.49 8.80 -8.46
C LEU A 29 -1.55 8.76 -7.26
N VAL A 30 -2.00 9.26 -6.10
CA VAL A 30 -1.23 9.29 -4.87
C VAL A 30 -2.03 8.60 -3.77
N PHE A 31 -1.45 7.54 -3.19
CA PHE A 31 -2.04 6.76 -2.11
C PHE A 31 -1.20 6.95 -0.85
N CYS A 32 -1.78 7.59 0.17
CA CYS A 32 -1.14 7.83 1.46
C CYS A 32 -1.59 6.76 2.46
N TYR A 33 -0.82 5.69 2.63
CA TYR A 33 -1.09 4.65 3.63
C TYR A 33 -0.31 4.91 4.93
N PRO A 34 -0.74 4.36 6.08
CA PRO A 34 -0.13 4.66 7.39
C PRO A 34 1.39 4.46 7.50
N LYS A 35 1.99 3.61 6.64
CA LYS A 35 3.44 3.33 6.64
C LYS A 35 4.10 3.47 5.27
N THR A 36 3.34 3.81 4.23
CA THR A 36 3.88 3.85 2.87
C THR A 36 3.12 4.84 2.00
N ILE A 37 3.82 5.53 1.11
CA ILE A 37 3.19 6.34 0.06
C ILE A 37 3.43 5.66 -1.27
N ILE A 38 2.35 5.40 -2.01
CA ILE A 38 2.43 4.83 -3.35
C ILE A 38 1.97 5.89 -4.34
N THR A 39 2.76 6.13 -5.38
CA THR A 39 2.39 7.03 -6.47
C THR A 39 2.40 6.27 -7.79
N LYS A 40 1.41 6.52 -8.63
CA LYS A 40 1.29 5.93 -9.96
C LYS A 40 1.12 7.00 -11.01
N ILE A 41 1.91 6.90 -12.08
CA ILE A 41 1.89 7.80 -13.23
C ILE A 41 1.64 6.94 -14.47
N PRO A 42 0.68 7.28 -15.35
CA PRO A 42 0.50 6.55 -16.60
C PRO A 42 1.80 6.54 -17.41
N GLU A 43 2.13 5.43 -18.06
CA GLU A 43 3.34 5.36 -18.91
C GLU A 43 3.29 6.34 -20.09
N CYS A 44 2.07 6.72 -20.48
CA CYS A 44 1.74 7.47 -21.68
C CYS A 44 0.80 8.65 -21.42
N PRO A 45 1.23 9.69 -20.69
CA PRO A 45 0.38 10.83 -20.36
C PRO A 45 -0.04 11.63 -21.60
N TYR A 46 0.81 11.70 -22.64
CA TYR A 46 0.60 12.55 -23.82
C TYR A 46 0.69 11.80 -25.17
N GLY A 47 0.57 10.47 -25.15
CA GLY A 47 0.65 9.62 -26.35
C GLY A 47 2.06 9.25 -26.79
N TRP A 48 3.04 9.50 -25.92
CA TRP A 48 4.41 9.03 -26.00
C TRP A 48 4.81 8.45 -24.64
N GLU A 49 5.62 7.39 -24.67
CA GLU A 49 6.18 6.77 -23.47
C GLU A 49 7.22 7.71 -22.84
N VAL A 50 7.10 7.97 -21.53
CA VAL A 50 8.10 8.76 -20.81
C VAL A 50 9.24 7.85 -20.36
N HIS A 51 10.42 7.97 -20.95
CA HIS A 51 11.50 7.02 -20.70
C HIS A 51 12.22 7.23 -19.37
N GLN A 52 12.21 8.45 -18.85
CA GLN A 52 12.91 8.77 -17.61
C GLN A 52 12.06 9.60 -16.67
N LEU A 53 11.65 8.98 -15.56
CA LEU A 53 10.97 9.63 -14.43
C LEU A 53 11.85 9.56 -13.19
N ALA A 54 11.90 10.63 -12.40
CA ALA A 54 12.68 10.70 -11.18
C ALA A 54 11.83 11.17 -10.00
N LEU A 55 11.66 10.30 -8.99
CA LEU A 55 11.10 10.67 -7.69
C LEU A 55 12.17 11.38 -6.85
N GLY A 56 11.86 12.60 -6.42
CA GLY A 56 12.71 13.49 -5.63
C GLY A 56 14.11 13.69 -6.21
N GLY A 57 14.28 13.48 -7.51
CA GLY A 57 15.57 13.57 -8.23
C GLY A 57 16.58 12.45 -7.95
N LEU A 58 16.19 11.40 -7.20
CA LEU A 58 17.12 10.34 -6.79
C LEU A 58 16.72 8.96 -7.31
N CYS A 59 15.42 8.65 -7.34
CA CYS A 59 14.95 7.31 -7.72
C CYS A 59 14.30 7.34 -9.09
N TYR A 60 14.82 6.52 -9.99
CA TYR A 60 14.47 6.58 -11.40
C TYR A 60 13.54 5.44 -11.83
N ASN A 61 12.70 5.73 -12.82
CA ASN A 61 11.93 4.82 -13.66
C ASN A 61 10.90 3.92 -12.98
N GLY A 62 10.73 4.03 -11.65
CA GLY A 62 9.69 3.33 -10.90
C GLY A 62 9.64 1.82 -11.18
N VAL A 63 8.54 1.17 -10.81
CA VAL A 63 8.21 -0.19 -11.22
C VAL A 63 7.06 -0.11 -12.21
N HIS A 64 7.17 -0.79 -13.33
CA HIS A 64 6.10 -0.91 -14.31
C HIS A 64 5.02 -1.86 -13.81
N GLU A 65 3.79 -1.35 -13.62
CA GLU A 65 2.67 -2.14 -13.15
C GLU A 65 1.35 -1.67 -13.80
N GLY A 66 0.77 -2.51 -14.67
CA GLY A 66 -0.56 -2.27 -15.23
C GLY A 66 -0.67 -1.04 -16.15
N GLY A 67 0.39 -0.66 -16.86
CA GLY A 67 0.44 0.56 -17.70
C GLY A 67 0.76 1.85 -16.95
N TYR A 68 1.27 1.71 -15.72
CA TYR A 68 1.71 2.82 -14.89
C TYR A 68 3.15 2.60 -14.41
N TYR A 69 3.89 3.70 -14.31
CA TYR A 69 5.07 3.83 -13.47
C TYR A 69 4.64 3.99 -12.01
N GLN A 70 5.01 3.03 -11.16
CA GLN A 70 4.74 3.05 -9.74
C GLN A 70 6.01 3.40 -8.95
N PHE A 71 5.92 4.39 -8.06
CA PHE A 71 6.94 4.64 -7.03
C PHE A 71 6.36 4.36 -5.65
N VAL A 72 7.15 3.70 -4.80
CA VAL A 72 6.78 3.36 -3.42
C VAL A 72 7.77 4.00 -2.48
N ILE A 73 7.27 4.75 -1.49
CA ILE A 73 8.05 5.34 -0.40
C ILE A 73 7.75 4.52 0.86
N PRO A 74 8.57 3.49 1.18
CA PRO A 74 8.28 2.54 2.25
C PRO A 74 8.66 3.05 3.65
N ASP A 75 9.44 4.13 3.73
CA ASP A 75 9.92 4.69 4.98
C ASP A 75 9.39 6.12 5.16
N LEU A 76 8.40 6.25 6.05
CA LEU A 76 7.82 7.51 6.48
C LEU A 76 8.44 8.00 7.79
N SER A 77 9.73 7.73 8.00
CA SER A 77 10.47 8.35 9.09
C SER A 77 10.61 9.86 8.85
N PRO A 78 10.32 10.72 9.86
CA PRO A 78 10.42 12.16 9.75
C PRO A 78 11.89 12.61 9.74
N LYS A 79 12.58 12.34 8.63
CA LYS A 79 13.95 12.72 8.35
C LYS A 79 13.98 13.58 7.10
N ASN A 80 14.68 14.71 7.18
CA ASN A 80 14.88 15.57 6.03
C ASN A 80 15.62 14.79 4.91
N LYS A 81 15.10 14.85 3.67
CA LYS A 81 15.56 14.03 2.53
C LYS A 81 15.61 12.55 2.91
N SER A 82 14.48 12.00 3.33
CA SER A 82 14.33 10.56 3.56
C SER A 82 14.36 9.80 2.22
N TYR A 83 13.59 8.72 2.10
CA TYR A 83 13.58 7.86 0.93
C TYR A 83 13.35 8.65 -0.36
N CYS A 84 14.25 8.47 -1.32
CA CYS A 84 14.25 9.15 -2.62
C CYS A 84 14.12 10.68 -2.57
N GLY A 85 14.68 11.34 -1.54
CA GLY A 85 14.70 12.80 -1.46
C GLY A 85 13.39 13.41 -0.94
N THR A 86 12.47 12.56 -0.45
CA THR A 86 11.23 12.97 0.20
C THR A 86 11.52 13.86 1.40
N GLN A 87 10.83 14.99 1.47
CA GLN A 87 10.93 15.94 2.57
C GLN A 87 9.91 15.58 3.64
N SER A 88 10.26 15.81 4.90
CA SER A 88 9.33 15.67 6.02
C SER A 88 9.35 16.94 6.87
N GLU A 89 8.17 17.40 7.26
CA GLU A 89 7.98 18.53 8.17
C GLU A 89 7.05 18.11 9.31
N TYR A 90 7.43 18.40 10.55
CA TYR A 90 6.58 18.17 11.70
C TYR A 90 6.00 19.48 12.19
N LYS A 91 4.67 19.60 12.11
CA LYS A 91 3.88 20.70 12.67
C LYS A 91 2.92 20.08 13.69
N PRO A 92 3.29 20.02 14.99
CA PRO A 92 2.53 19.29 15.99
C PRO A 92 1.02 19.57 15.91
N PRO A 93 0.14 18.55 15.88
CA PRO A 93 0.40 17.10 15.98
C PRO A 93 0.46 16.38 14.61
N ILE A 94 0.85 17.05 13.53
CA ILE A 94 0.77 16.53 12.16
C ILE A 94 2.17 16.42 11.54
N TYR A 95 2.44 15.27 10.93
CA TYR A 95 3.57 15.07 10.03
C TYR A 95 3.13 15.29 8.58
N HIS A 96 3.89 16.10 7.87
CA HIS A 96 3.73 16.33 6.44
C HIS A 96 4.90 15.72 5.69
N PHE A 97 4.61 14.91 4.66
CA PHE A 97 5.61 14.39 3.74
C PHE A 97 5.38 14.99 2.37
N TYR A 98 6.43 15.53 1.75
CA TYR A 98 6.37 16.19 0.45
C TYR A 98 7.38 15.56 -0.50
N SER A 99 6.97 15.29 -1.73
CA SER A 99 7.89 14.87 -2.78
C SER A 99 7.38 15.31 -4.15
N HIS A 100 8.19 15.08 -5.17
CA HIS A 100 7.88 15.44 -6.54
C HIS A 100 8.41 14.38 -7.49
N ILE A 101 7.77 14.25 -8.65
CA ILE A 101 8.23 13.39 -9.73
C ILE A 101 8.42 14.25 -10.96
N VAL A 102 9.64 14.23 -11.50
CA VAL A 102 10.03 14.98 -12.69
C VAL A 102 10.45 14.05 -13.80
N SER A 103 10.06 14.34 -15.03
CA SER A 103 10.62 13.66 -16.20
C SER A 103 11.93 14.33 -16.64
N ASN A 104 12.95 13.53 -16.91
CA ASN A 104 14.21 14.00 -17.49
C ASN A 104 14.43 13.35 -18.85
N ASP A 105 13.47 13.52 -19.76
CA ASP A 105 13.58 12.99 -21.11
C ASP A 105 14.18 14.05 -22.04
N SER A 106 15.45 13.85 -22.41
CA SER A 106 16.15 14.70 -23.39
C SER A 106 16.09 14.14 -24.81
N THR A 107 15.48 12.96 -24.98
CA THR A 107 15.50 12.22 -26.25
C THR A 107 14.45 12.71 -27.25
N VAL A 108 13.39 13.40 -26.79
CA VAL A 108 12.34 13.92 -27.66
C VAL A 108 12.66 15.35 -28.11
N ILE A 109 13.32 15.44 -29.26
CA ILE A 109 13.93 16.66 -29.85
C ILE A 109 12.92 17.79 -30.17
N VAL A 110 11.61 17.52 -30.18
CA VAL A 110 10.62 18.47 -30.73
C VAL A 110 9.68 19.09 -29.69
N LYS A 111 9.44 18.47 -28.53
CA LYS A 111 8.61 19.03 -27.45
C LYS A 111 9.03 18.45 -26.10
N ASN A 112 10.01 19.07 -25.47
CA ASN A 112 10.31 18.82 -24.07
C ASN A 112 9.19 19.44 -23.22
N GLN A 113 8.11 18.69 -22.98
CA GLN A 113 7.14 19.02 -21.93
C GLN A 113 7.50 18.21 -20.69
N PRO A 114 8.37 18.75 -19.80
CA PRO A 114 8.75 18.04 -18.61
C PRO A 114 7.53 17.88 -17.71
N VAL A 115 7.19 16.63 -17.43
CA VAL A 115 6.22 16.27 -16.40
C VAL A 115 6.80 16.68 -15.05
N ASN A 116 6.05 17.42 -14.26
CA ASN A 116 6.45 17.82 -12.92
C ASN A 116 5.25 17.77 -11.98
N TYR A 117 5.08 16.63 -11.32
CA TYR A 117 4.07 16.48 -10.29
C TYR A 117 4.66 16.74 -8.92
N SER A 118 3.94 17.48 -8.09
CA SER A 118 4.21 17.60 -6.67
C SER A 118 3.06 17.01 -5.89
N PHE A 119 3.38 16.33 -4.78
CA PHE A 119 2.38 15.75 -3.91
C PHE A 119 2.77 15.87 -2.44
N SER A 120 1.76 15.84 -1.58
CA SER A 120 1.92 15.86 -0.13
C SER A 120 0.97 14.88 0.53
N CYS A 121 1.47 14.13 1.52
CA CYS A 121 0.67 13.28 2.39
C CYS A 121 0.80 13.77 3.84
N THR A 122 -0.33 13.90 4.53
CA THR A 122 -0.40 14.34 5.92
C THR A 122 -0.83 13.20 6.83
N TYR A 123 -0.12 13.02 7.94
CA TYR A 123 -0.40 12.00 8.95
C TYR A 123 -0.47 12.63 10.33
N HIS A 124 -1.44 12.20 11.13
CA HIS A 124 -1.46 12.55 12.55
C HIS A 124 -0.37 11.78 13.29
N SER A 125 0.32 12.43 14.23
CA SER A 125 1.35 11.82 15.09
C SER A 125 0.78 10.82 16.07
N THR A 126 -0.52 10.93 16.39
CA THR A 126 -1.27 10.01 17.23
C THR A 126 -2.58 9.63 16.54
N TYR A 127 -2.73 8.35 16.24
CA TYR A 127 -4.04 7.76 15.97
C TYR A 127 -4.51 7.14 17.26
N LEU A 128 -5.47 7.79 17.91
CA LEU A 128 -6.20 7.20 19.02
C LEU A 128 -7.06 6.07 18.47
N VAL A 129 -6.50 4.87 18.32
CA VAL A 129 -7.30 3.64 18.28
C VAL A 129 -7.79 3.47 19.71
N ASN A 130 -8.88 4.15 20.05
CA ASN A 130 -9.29 4.20 21.46
C ASN A 130 -9.87 2.87 21.93
N GLN A 131 -10.40 2.04 21.02
CA GLN A 131 -11.18 0.87 21.39
C GLN A 131 -11.09 -0.23 20.32
N ALA A 132 -10.67 -1.42 20.72
CA ALA A 132 -10.97 -2.66 20.02
C ALA A 132 -12.05 -3.40 20.83
N ALA A 133 -13.23 -3.59 20.24
CA ALA A 133 -14.35 -4.29 20.85
C ALA A 133 -14.36 -5.75 20.40
N PHE A 134 -14.39 -6.68 21.35
CA PHE A 134 -14.44 -8.11 21.08
C PHE A 134 -15.75 -8.69 21.61
N ASP A 135 -16.42 -9.46 20.74
CA ASP A 135 -17.65 -10.17 21.07
C ASP A 135 -17.37 -11.66 21.15
N GLN A 136 -17.95 -12.31 22.17
CA GLN A 136 -17.80 -13.73 22.40
C GLN A 136 -18.89 -14.50 21.67
N ARG A 137 -18.50 -15.35 20.71
CA ARG A 137 -19.44 -16.21 19.97
C ARG A 137 -19.31 -17.67 20.41
N VAL A 138 -20.47 -18.30 20.63
CA VAL A 138 -20.60 -19.75 20.85
C VAL A 138 -21.09 -20.36 19.54
N ALA A 139 -20.40 -21.40 19.09
CA ALA A 139 -20.78 -22.19 17.93
C ALA A 139 -21.14 -23.61 18.39
N THR A 140 -22.38 -24.04 18.14
CA THR A 140 -22.79 -25.42 18.37
C THR A 140 -22.41 -26.27 17.16
N VAL A 141 -21.63 -27.32 17.38
CA VAL A 141 -21.21 -28.25 16.33
C VAL A 141 -21.85 -29.61 16.61
N HIS A 142 -22.66 -30.07 15.66
CA HIS A 142 -23.21 -31.42 15.68
C HIS A 142 -22.25 -32.36 14.97
N VAL A 143 -21.63 -33.28 15.70
CA VAL A 143 -20.73 -34.28 15.13
C VAL A 143 -21.47 -35.61 15.05
N LYS A 144 -21.62 -36.12 13.83
CA LYS A 144 -22.21 -37.44 13.58
C LYS A 144 -21.08 -38.46 13.43
N ASN A 145 -20.93 -39.35 14.39
CA ASN A 145 -19.96 -40.45 14.33
C ASN A 145 -20.62 -41.73 13.82
N GLY A 146 -20.83 -41.80 12.50
CA GLY A 146 -21.34 -43.01 11.84
C GLY A 146 -22.65 -43.56 12.40
N SER A 147 -22.79 -44.89 12.44
CA SER A 147 -23.98 -45.62 12.88
C SER A 147 -24.19 -45.70 14.40
N MET A 148 -23.28 -45.12 15.21
CA MET A 148 -23.28 -45.28 16.67
C MET A 148 -23.60 -44.01 17.47
N GLY A 149 -24.11 -42.96 16.81
CA GLY A 149 -24.74 -41.82 17.49
C GLY A 149 -24.28 -40.45 17.02
N THR A 150 -25.08 -39.44 17.33
CA THR A 150 -24.78 -38.02 17.18
C THR A 150 -24.49 -37.44 18.54
N PHE A 151 -23.34 -36.80 18.74
CA PHE A 151 -23.09 -36.00 19.94
C PHE A 151 -23.08 -34.51 19.57
N GLU A 152 -23.69 -33.70 20.42
CA GLU A 152 -23.69 -32.25 20.32
C GLU A 152 -22.53 -31.72 21.14
N SER A 153 -21.56 -31.09 20.49
CA SER A 153 -20.46 -30.40 21.17
C SER A 153 -20.60 -28.91 20.95
N GLN A 154 -20.57 -28.15 22.04
CA GLN A 154 -20.59 -26.70 21.98
C GLN A 154 -19.17 -26.19 22.02
N LEU A 155 -18.75 -25.46 20.99
CA LEU A 155 -17.48 -24.76 20.93
C LEU A 155 -17.70 -23.32 21.38
N SER A 156 -17.05 -22.92 22.47
CA SER A 156 -17.05 -21.54 22.94
C SER A 156 -15.67 -20.93 22.72
N LEU A 157 -15.61 -19.81 21.99
CA LEU A 157 -14.42 -18.96 22.01
C LEU A 157 -14.43 -18.21 23.34
N ASN A 158 -13.32 -18.20 24.07
CA ASN A 158 -13.16 -17.46 25.32
C ASN A 158 -11.92 -16.55 25.22
N PHE A 159 -11.98 -15.40 25.86
CA PHE A 159 -10.85 -14.48 25.99
C PHE A 159 -10.29 -14.51 27.41
N TYR A 160 -8.99 -14.26 27.56
CA TYR A 160 -8.26 -14.41 28.80
C TYR A 160 -7.36 -13.20 29.08
N THR A 161 -7.12 -12.91 30.36
CA THR A 161 -6.28 -11.79 30.78
C THR A 161 -4.79 -12.11 30.79
N ASN A 162 -4.41 -13.38 30.66
CA ASN A 162 -3.02 -13.83 30.69
C ASN A 162 -2.75 -15.04 29.78
N ALA A 163 -1.48 -15.25 29.44
CA ALA A 163 -1.00 -16.33 28.59
C ALA A 163 -1.16 -17.74 29.18
N LYS A 164 -1.51 -17.87 30.46
CA LYS A 164 -1.76 -19.17 31.11
C LYS A 164 -3.23 -19.61 30.97
N PHE A 165 -4.08 -18.81 30.32
CA PHE A 165 -5.50 -19.10 30.10
C PHE A 165 -6.27 -19.41 31.41
N SER A 166 -5.81 -18.85 32.54
CA SER A 166 -6.39 -19.17 33.86
C SER A 166 -7.63 -18.33 34.20
N THR A 167 -7.66 -17.10 33.68
CA THR A 167 -8.63 -16.09 34.08
C THR A 167 -9.36 -15.60 32.84
N LYS A 168 -10.62 -15.99 32.70
CA LYS A 168 -11.49 -15.58 31.59
C LYS A 168 -11.86 -14.11 31.74
N LYS A 169 -11.97 -13.43 30.60
CA LYS A 169 -12.48 -12.07 30.48
C LYS A 169 -13.92 -12.15 29.96
N GLU A 170 -14.86 -11.59 30.71
CA GLU A 170 -16.26 -11.59 30.32
C GLU A 170 -16.51 -10.62 29.18
N ALA A 171 -17.23 -11.08 28.15
CA ALA A 171 -17.66 -10.25 27.03
C ALA A 171 -19.03 -9.59 27.33
N PRO A 172 -19.32 -8.41 26.75
CA PRO A 172 -18.43 -7.63 25.90
C PRO A 172 -17.35 -6.93 26.72
N PHE A 173 -16.13 -6.86 26.19
CA PHE A 173 -15.08 -6.04 26.78
C PHE A 173 -14.34 -5.22 25.74
N VAL A 174 -13.82 -4.09 26.20
CA VAL A 174 -12.97 -3.22 25.41
C VAL A 174 -11.52 -3.45 25.85
N LEU A 175 -10.62 -3.54 24.88
CA LEU A 175 -9.19 -3.44 25.15
C LEU A 175 -8.78 -1.98 24.92
N GLU A 176 -8.29 -1.31 25.96
CA GLU A 176 -7.64 -0.03 25.80
C GLU A 176 -6.29 -0.26 25.13
N THR A 177 -6.21 0.10 23.85
CA THR A 177 -4.97 0.02 23.05
C THR A 177 -4.13 1.30 23.20
N SER A 178 -4.19 1.93 24.38
CA SER A 178 -3.45 3.16 24.72
C SER A 178 -1.94 2.92 24.73
N GLU A 179 -1.50 1.68 24.98
CA GLU A 179 -0.12 1.24 24.82
C GLU A 179 0.02 0.33 23.60
N ILE A 180 0.97 0.65 22.71
CA ILE A 180 1.33 -0.21 21.58
C ILE A 180 1.91 -1.51 22.15
N GLY A 181 1.22 -2.64 21.96
CA GLY A 181 1.67 -3.96 22.42
C GLY A 181 0.75 -4.68 23.42
N SER A 182 -0.51 -4.26 23.57
CA SER A 182 -1.45 -5.01 24.41
C SER A 182 -1.72 -6.41 23.85
N ASP A 183 -1.26 -7.44 24.57
CA ASP A 183 -1.49 -8.84 24.22
C ASP A 183 -2.93 -9.27 24.49
N LEU A 184 -3.55 -9.95 23.53
CA LEU A 184 -4.87 -10.58 23.67
C LEU A 184 -4.72 -12.10 23.64
N PHE A 185 -5.17 -12.77 24.69
CA PHE A 185 -5.15 -14.22 24.78
C PHE A 185 -6.56 -14.77 24.51
N ALA A 186 -6.69 -15.66 23.54
CA ALA A 186 -7.96 -16.29 23.18
C ALA A 186 -7.80 -17.82 23.11
N GLY A 187 -8.84 -18.55 23.52
CA GLY A 187 -8.85 -20.01 23.52
C GLY A 187 -10.24 -20.54 23.15
N VAL A 188 -10.27 -21.67 22.44
CA VAL A 188 -11.52 -22.37 22.08
C VAL A 188 -11.71 -23.53 23.05
N GLU A 189 -12.86 -23.57 23.72
CA GLU A 189 -13.23 -24.62 24.66
C GLU A 189 -14.42 -25.41 24.11
N ALA A 190 -14.25 -26.73 24.01
CA ALA A 190 -15.32 -27.66 23.67
C ALA A 190 -16.00 -28.18 24.93
N LYS A 191 -17.32 -28.01 25.04
CA LYS A 191 -18.16 -28.57 26.09
C LYS A 191 -19.04 -29.68 25.53
N GLY A 192 -19.35 -30.67 26.37
CA GLY A 192 -20.17 -31.82 25.96
C GLY A 192 -19.41 -32.91 25.21
N LEU A 193 -18.09 -32.98 25.37
CA LEU A 193 -17.32 -34.14 24.96
C LEU A 193 -17.56 -35.25 25.99
N SER A 194 -18.38 -36.25 25.65
CA SER A 194 -18.47 -37.49 26.43
C SER A 194 -17.22 -38.34 26.16
N VAL A 195 -16.56 -38.81 27.23
CA VAL A 195 -15.51 -39.84 27.15
C VAL A 195 -16.14 -41.18 26.79
#